data_AF-A0A161XW96-F1
#
_entry.id   AF-A0A161XW96-F1
#
_cell.length_a   1.000
_cell.length_b   1.000
_cell.length_c   1.000
_cell.angle_alpha   90.00
_cell.angle_beta   90.00
_cell.angle_gamma   90.00
#
_symmetry.space_group_name_H-M   'P 1'
#
loop_
_entity.id
_entity.type
_entity.pdbx_description
1 polymer ?
#
loop_
_entity_poly.entity_id
_entity_poly.type
_entity_poly.pdbx_seq_one_letter_code
_entity_poly.pdbx_strand_id
1 'polypeptide(L)'
;MLITYKATSCSMKLVIDKYNKAKAEHYQSDNQVTEAKLWERETTVLRRQVQDLQGSHRQLMGEELSGLNTKDLQNLETQLEMSLHCVRMRKVDQMHQENINLNKKVNDKKDADGTNRNGESSKNQIDAHAHIRLQLCQPQ
;
A
#
# COMPACT_ATOMS: atom_id res chain seq x y z
N MET A 1 -34.59 -54.76 45.80
CA MET A 1 -35.02 -53.47 45.22
C MET A 1 -33.91 -52.42 45.13
N LEU A 2 -33.08 -52.19 46.16
CA LEU A 2 -32.00 -51.19 46.10
C LEU A 2 -30.88 -51.53 45.09
N ILE A 3 -30.50 -52.80 44.96
CA ILE A 3 -29.44 -53.26 44.03
C ILE A 3 -29.87 -53.09 42.57
N THR A 4 -31.12 -53.41 42.25
CA THR A 4 -31.67 -53.27 40.90
C THR A 4 -31.83 -51.81 40.48
N TYR A 5 -32.31 -50.93 41.37
CA TYR A 5 -32.39 -49.49 41.10
C TYR A 5 -31.02 -48.86 40.83
N LYS A 6 -30.00 -49.22 41.63
CA LYS A 6 -28.63 -48.70 41.47
C LYS A 6 -27.97 -49.17 40.16
N ALA A 7 -28.22 -50.42 39.74
CA ALA A 7 -27.73 -50.96 38.47
C ALA A 7 -28.35 -50.24 37.26
N THR A 8 -29.67 -50.03 37.28
CA THR A 8 -30.37 -49.29 36.21
C THR A 8 -29.94 -47.81 36.17
N SER A 9 -29.80 -47.17 37.33
CA SER A 9 -29.32 -45.78 37.43
C SER A 9 -27.88 -45.61 36.93
N CYS A 10 -26.99 -46.57 37.24
CA CYS A 10 -25.61 -46.57 36.74
C CYS A 10 -25.56 -46.77 35.21
N SER A 11 -26.37 -47.69 34.68
CA SER A 11 -26.49 -47.92 33.24
C SER A 11 -26.99 -46.68 32.50
N MET A 12 -28.04 -46.02 33.02
CA MET A 12 -28.55 -44.77 32.45
C MET A 12 -27.50 -43.65 32.43
N LYS A 13 -26.75 -43.48 33.53
CA LYS A 13 -25.64 -42.51 33.58
C LYS A 13 -24.59 -42.79 32.51
N LEU A 14 -24.17 -44.04 32.35
CA LEU A 14 -23.18 -44.43 31.33
C LEU A 14 -23.66 -44.15 29.91
N VAL A 15 -24.94 -44.36 29.62
CA VAL A 15 -25.51 -44.06 28.29
C VAL A 15 -25.55 -42.55 28.04
N ILE A 16 -25.94 -41.76 29.04
CA ILE A 16 -25.94 -40.28 28.96
C ILE A 16 -24.52 -39.74 28.76
N ASP A 17 -23.54 -40.25 29.50
CA ASP A 17 -22.15 -39.81 29.39
C ASP A 17 -21.54 -40.15 28.03
N LYS A 18 -21.81 -41.34 27.49
CA LYS A 18 -21.39 -41.72 26.13
C LYS A 18 -22.02 -40.83 25.07
N TYR A 19 -23.30 -40.51 25.21
CA TYR A 19 -23.99 -39.61 24.29
C TYR A 19 -23.41 -38.19 24.34
N ASN A 20 -23.18 -37.66 25.55
CA ASN A 20 -22.60 -36.33 25.72
C ASN A 20 -21.18 -36.24 25.16
N LYS A 21 -20.37 -37.28 25.35
CA LYS A 21 -19.02 -37.36 24.77
C LYS A 21 -19.05 -37.36 23.24
N ALA A 22 -19.86 -38.23 22.63
CA ALA A 22 -20.00 -38.27 21.16
C ALA A 22 -20.55 -36.96 20.59
N LYS A 23 -21.49 -36.33 21.29
CA LYS A 23 -22.05 -35.01 20.94
C LYS A 23 -20.98 -33.92 20.99
N ALA A 24 -20.14 -33.88 22.03
CA ALA A 24 -19.06 -32.91 22.16
C ALA A 24 -17.98 -33.08 21.06
N GLU A 25 -17.60 -34.32 20.74
CA GLU A 25 -16.66 -34.64 19.65
C GLU A 25 -17.21 -34.21 18.28
N HIS A 26 -18.51 -34.44 18.03
CA HIS A 26 -19.17 -33.97 16.81
C HIS A 26 -19.14 -32.45 16.69
N TYR A 27 -19.49 -31.70 17.75
CA TYR A 27 -19.43 -30.23 17.69
C TYR A 27 -18.01 -29.70 17.49
N GLN A 28 -16.99 -30.32 18.09
CA GLN A 28 -15.59 -29.91 17.88
C GLN A 28 -15.15 -30.16 16.44
N SER A 29 -15.49 -31.33 15.87
CA SER A 29 -15.19 -31.65 14.47
C SER A 29 -15.91 -30.69 13.51
N ASP A 30 -17.18 -30.40 13.74
CA ASP A 30 -17.97 -29.51 12.88
C ASP A 30 -17.45 -28.06 12.94
N ASN A 31 -17.00 -27.64 14.13
CA ASN A 31 -16.39 -26.32 14.34
C ASN A 31 -15.02 -26.22 13.65
N GLN A 32 -14.16 -27.24 13.74
CA GLN A 32 -12.88 -27.30 13.02
C GLN A 32 -13.06 -27.31 11.50
N VAL A 33 -14.04 -28.07 10.99
CA VAL A 33 -14.39 -28.09 9.56
C VAL A 33 -14.90 -26.72 9.10
N THR A 34 -15.66 -26.03 9.94
CA THR A 34 -16.14 -24.66 9.66
C THR A 34 -14.99 -23.66 9.63
N GLU A 35 -14.08 -23.74 10.60
CA GLU A 35 -12.90 -22.89 10.67
C GLU A 35 -11.95 -23.11 9.48
N ALA A 36 -11.69 -24.36 9.10
CA ALA A 36 -10.89 -24.68 7.92
C ALA A 36 -11.50 -24.10 6.64
N LYS A 37 -12.82 -24.19 6.46
CA LYS A 37 -13.54 -23.60 5.32
C LYS A 37 -13.48 -22.07 5.32
N LEU A 38 -13.48 -21.44 6.50
CA LEU A 38 -13.31 -19.99 6.63
C LEU A 38 -11.90 -19.57 6.20
N TRP A 39 -10.85 -20.24 6.69
CA TRP A 39 -9.47 -19.94 6.31
C TRP A 39 -9.18 -20.22 4.83
N GLU A 40 -9.81 -21.23 4.24
CA GLU A 40 -9.75 -21.50 2.80
C GLU A 40 -10.36 -20.36 1.98
N ARG A 41 -11.54 -19.87 2.38
CA ARG A 41 -12.16 -18.69 1.77
C ARG A 41 -11.26 -17.46 1.89
N GLU A 42 -10.74 -17.20 3.08
CA GLU A 42 -9.86 -16.05 3.34
C GLU A 42 -8.60 -16.12 2.46
N THR A 43 -7.97 -17.29 2.38
CA THR A 43 -6.80 -17.54 1.51
C THR A 43 -7.13 -17.26 0.04
N THR A 44 -8.33 -17.64 -0.41
CA THR A 44 -8.78 -17.40 -1.78
C THR A 44 -8.97 -15.89 -2.05
N VAL A 45 -9.54 -15.16 -1.09
CA VAL A 45 -9.72 -13.71 -1.18
C VAL A 45 -8.38 -13.00 -1.22
N LEU A 46 -7.47 -13.32 -0.29
CA LEU A 46 -6.13 -12.74 -0.24
C LEU A 46 -5.34 -13.00 -1.52
N ARG A 47 -5.40 -14.23 -2.04
CA ARG A 47 -4.74 -14.58 -3.31
C ARG A 47 -5.27 -13.74 -4.46
N ARG A 48 -6.59 -13.54 -4.55
CA ARG A 48 -7.19 -12.67 -5.56
C ARG A 48 -6.72 -11.22 -5.41
N GLN A 49 -6.71 -10.66 -4.20
CA GLN A 49 -6.23 -9.29 -3.97
C GLN A 49 -4.78 -9.10 -4.42
N VAL A 50 -3.90 -10.08 -4.14
CA VAL A 50 -2.51 -10.04 -4.61
C VAL A 50 -2.43 -10.06 -6.14
N GLN A 51 -3.22 -10.91 -6.79
CA GLN A 51 -3.27 -10.98 -8.25
C GLN A 51 -3.78 -9.68 -8.87
N ASP A 52 -4.83 -9.09 -8.30
CA ASP A 52 -5.41 -7.83 -8.77
C ASP A 52 -4.39 -6.68 -8.62
N LEU A 53 -3.69 -6.60 -7.49
CA LEU A 53 -2.63 -5.62 -7.24
C LEU A 53 -1.46 -5.79 -8.22
N GLN A 54 -1.02 -7.03 -8.47
CA GLN A 54 0.04 -7.31 -9.42
C GLN A 54 -0.38 -6.97 -10.87
N GLY A 55 -1.62 -7.25 -11.24
CA GLY A 55 -2.18 -6.87 -12.53
C GLY A 55 -2.22 -5.36 -12.72
N SER A 56 -2.72 -4.64 -11.70
CA SER A 56 -2.73 -3.18 -11.71
C SER A 56 -1.33 -2.58 -11.81
N HIS A 57 -0.34 -3.14 -11.11
CA HIS A 57 1.05 -2.72 -11.23
C HIS A 57 1.60 -2.92 -12.65
N ARG A 58 1.35 -4.07 -13.27
CA ARG A 58 1.75 -4.31 -14.67
C ARG A 58 1.14 -3.29 -15.63
N GLN A 59 -0.14 -2.98 -15.46
CA GLN A 59 -0.82 -1.95 -16.25
C GLN A 59 -0.18 -0.57 -16.05
N LEU A 60 0.13 -0.18 -14.81
CA LEU A 60 0.87 1.06 -14.53
C LEU A 60 2.26 1.11 -15.17
N MET A 61 2.88 -0.06 -15.39
CA MET A 61 4.15 -0.20 -16.11
C MET A 61 4.00 -0.25 -17.64
N GLY A 62 2.77 -0.17 -18.16
CA GLY A 62 2.48 -0.23 -19.60
C GLY A 62 2.37 -1.66 -20.16
N GLU A 63 2.26 -2.66 -19.30
CA GLU A 63 2.13 -4.06 -19.67
C GLU A 63 0.65 -4.52 -19.64
N GLU A 64 0.31 -5.59 -20.38
CA GLU A 64 -1.03 -6.23 -20.36
C GLU A 64 -2.23 -5.27 -20.57
N LEU A 65 -2.07 -4.27 -21.43
CA LEU A 65 -3.11 -3.25 -21.67
C LEU A 65 -4.25 -3.71 -22.60
N SER A 66 -4.10 -4.84 -23.28
CA SER A 66 -5.05 -5.33 -24.31
C SER A 66 -6.46 -5.65 -23.79
N GLY A 67 -6.64 -5.76 -22.48
CA GLY A 67 -7.94 -5.99 -21.84
C GLY A 67 -8.68 -4.73 -21.38
N LEU A 68 -8.07 -3.55 -21.51
CA LEU A 68 -8.64 -2.29 -21.06
C LEU A 68 -9.44 -1.62 -22.18
N ASN A 69 -10.58 -1.00 -21.82
CA ASN A 69 -11.31 -0.15 -22.74
C ASN A 69 -10.70 1.27 -22.79
N THR A 70 -11.15 2.11 -23.72
CA THR A 70 -10.64 3.47 -23.90
C THR A 70 -10.76 4.34 -22.65
N LYS A 71 -11.84 4.19 -21.87
CA LYS A 71 -12.02 4.95 -20.63
C LYS A 71 -11.03 4.52 -19.56
N ASP A 72 -10.79 3.22 -19.44
CA ASP A 72 -9.83 2.68 -18.48
C ASP A 72 -8.40 3.09 -18.82
N LEU A 73 -8.05 3.07 -20.12
CA LEU A 73 -6.77 3.58 -20.61
C LEU A 73 -6.59 5.09 -20.33
N GLN A 74 -7.61 5.90 -20.57
CA GLN A 74 -7.57 7.33 -20.28
C GLN A 74 -7.41 7.61 -18.78
N ASN A 75 -8.08 6.84 -17.93
CA ASN A 75 -7.91 6.95 -16.47
C ASN A 75 -6.47 6.60 -16.05
N LEU A 76 -5.91 5.53 -16.61
CA LEU A 76 -4.55 5.10 -16.34
C LEU A 76 -3.52 6.16 -16.76
N GLU A 77 -3.69 6.73 -17.95
CA GLU A 77 -2.85 7.82 -18.46
C GLU A 77 -2.92 9.03 -17.53
N THR A 78 -4.13 9.47 -17.17
CA THR A 78 -4.34 10.61 -16.25
C THR A 78 -3.65 10.37 -14.91
N GLN A 79 -3.77 9.15 -14.36
CA GLN A 79 -3.13 8.78 -13.09
C GLN A 79 -1.60 8.84 -13.18
N LEU A 80 -1.01 8.33 -14.26
CA LEU A 80 0.43 8.37 -14.49
C LEU A 80 0.93 9.79 -14.69
N GLU A 81 0.23 10.61 -15.46
CA GLU A 81 0.56 12.01 -15.68
C GLU A 81 0.55 12.81 -14.38
N MET A 82 -0.51 12.67 -13.58
CA MET A 82 -0.62 13.35 -12.28
C MET A 82 0.50 12.91 -11.33
N SER A 83 0.75 11.60 -11.21
CA SER A 83 1.80 11.07 -10.34
C SER A 83 3.19 11.57 -10.76
N LEU A 84 3.50 11.53 -12.05
CA LEU A 84 4.75 12.01 -12.61
C LEU A 84 4.92 13.51 -12.39
N HIS A 85 3.85 14.29 -12.58
CA HIS A 85 3.84 15.73 -12.27
C HIS A 85 4.17 15.97 -10.78
N CYS A 86 3.50 15.29 -9.86
CA CYS A 86 3.77 15.41 -8.42
C CYS A 86 5.21 15.01 -8.04
N VAL A 87 5.79 14.00 -8.67
CA VAL A 87 7.20 13.61 -8.45
C VAL A 87 8.15 14.70 -8.94
N ARG A 88 7.90 15.25 -10.14
CA ARG A 88 8.72 16.31 -10.73
C ARG A 88 8.69 17.57 -9.88
N MET A 89 7.50 18.01 -9.46
CA MET A 89 7.35 19.20 -8.61
C MET A 89 8.14 19.05 -7.30
N ARG A 90 7.98 17.92 -6.60
CA ARG A 90 8.74 17.65 -5.37
C ARG A 90 10.26 17.70 -5.59
N LYS A 91 10.74 17.15 -6.71
CA LYS A 91 12.17 17.15 -7.03
C LYS A 91 12.69 18.57 -7.34
N VAL A 92 11.90 19.37 -8.05
CA VAL A 92 12.21 20.78 -8.34
C VAL A 92 12.29 21.58 -7.04
N ASP A 93 11.30 21.44 -6.16
CA ASP A 93 11.27 22.13 -4.87
C ASP A 93 12.47 21.76 -4.00
N GLN A 94 12.81 20.47 -3.95
CA GLN A 94 13.98 19.98 -3.21
C GLN A 94 15.29 20.57 -3.76
N MET A 95 15.48 20.55 -5.08
CA MET A 95 16.66 21.14 -5.73
C MET A 95 16.74 22.65 -5.52
N HIS A 96 15.59 23.34 -5.54
CA HIS A 96 15.54 24.77 -5.27
C HIS A 96 15.96 25.08 -3.83
N GLN A 97 15.46 24.32 -2.86
CA GLN A 97 15.82 24.47 -1.46
C GLN A 97 17.31 24.20 -1.21
N GLU A 98 17.88 23.19 -1.86
CA GLU A 98 19.31 22.90 -1.80
C GLU A 98 20.15 24.05 -2.37
N ASN A 99 19.76 24.60 -3.52
CA ASN A 99 20.42 25.77 -4.10
C ASN A 99 20.39 26.99 -3.18
N ILE A 100 19.25 27.27 -2.53
CA ILE A 100 19.16 28.36 -1.55
C ILE A 100 20.13 28.12 -0.39
N ASN A 101 20.18 26.90 0.14
CA ASN A 101 21.04 26.55 1.26
C ASN A 101 22.53 26.65 0.90
N LEU A 102 22.91 26.21 -0.30
CA LEU A 102 24.28 26.32 -0.80
C LEU A 102 24.69 27.79 -1.02
N ASN A 103 23.82 28.60 -1.63
CA ASN A 103 24.08 30.03 -1.83
C ASN A 103 24.26 30.77 -0.49
N LYS A 104 23.43 30.45 0.52
CA LYS A 104 23.60 30.97 1.88
C LYS A 104 24.98 30.60 2.45
N LYS A 105 25.36 29.32 2.42
CA LYS A 105 26.68 28.86 2.90
C LYS A 105 27.84 29.54 2.17
N VAL A 106 27.72 29.82 0.88
CA VAL A 106 28.74 30.53 0.10
C VAL A 106 28.86 31.98 0.58
N ASN A 107 27.75 32.65 0.82
CA ASN A 107 27.74 34.02 1.34
C ASN A 107 28.29 34.09 2.76
N ASP A 108 27.83 33.19 3.66
CA ASP A 108 28.32 33.11 5.03
C ASP A 108 29.86 32.88 5.08
N LYS A 109 30.39 32.11 4.13
CA LYS A 109 31.85 31.89 3.99
C LYS A 109 32.59 33.11 3.42
N LYS A 110 31.99 33.86 2.48
CA LYS A 110 32.57 35.12 1.98
C LYS A 110 32.67 36.16 3.10
N ASP A 111 31.68 36.19 3.98
CA ASP A 111 31.66 37.09 5.13
C ASP A 111 32.72 36.69 6.19
N ALA A 112 33.07 35.40 6.27
CA ALA A 112 34.12 34.89 7.16
C ALA A 112 35.56 35.02 6.61
N ASP A 113 35.73 35.04 5.29
CA ASP A 113 37.04 35.09 4.60
C ASP A 113 37.45 36.51 4.16
N GLY A 114 36.54 37.49 4.21
CA GLY A 114 36.74 38.80 3.56
C GLY A 114 36.26 40.02 4.34
N THR A 115 36.98 40.39 5.41
CA THR A 115 37.22 41.83 5.61
C THR A 115 38.02 42.32 4.40
N ASN A 116 37.40 43.16 3.58
CA ASN A 116 37.96 43.93 2.44
C ASN A 116 37.90 43.28 1.04
N ARG A 117 36.88 43.66 0.26
CA ARG A 117 37.05 44.48 -0.96
C ARG A 117 35.69 44.94 -1.52
N ASN A 118 35.59 46.25 -1.73
CA ASN A 118 34.49 46.97 -2.37
C ASN A 118 34.07 46.37 -3.71
N GLY A 119 32.78 46.48 -4.05
CA GLY A 119 32.33 46.54 -5.44
C GLY A 119 31.11 45.71 -5.79
N GLU A 120 29.98 46.41 -5.88
CA GLU A 120 28.89 46.18 -6.84
C GLU A 120 27.84 45.08 -6.56
N SER A 121 26.71 45.59 -6.08
CA SER A 121 25.38 44.99 -6.10
C SER A 121 24.97 44.62 -7.52
N SER A 122 25.11 43.34 -7.88
CA SER A 122 24.49 42.80 -9.09
C SER A 122 23.21 42.07 -8.69
N LYS A 123 22.08 42.77 -8.89
CA LYS A 123 20.73 42.26 -8.69
C LYS A 123 20.48 41.09 -9.65
N ASN A 124 20.69 39.86 -9.18
CA ASN A 124 20.20 38.69 -9.89
C ASN A 124 18.72 38.52 -9.57
N GLN A 125 17.87 39.16 -10.37
CA GLN A 125 16.47 38.84 -10.49
C GLN A 125 16.36 37.44 -11.10
N ILE A 126 16.47 36.41 -10.25
CA ILE A 126 16.16 35.04 -10.66
C ILE A 126 14.64 34.96 -10.68
N ASP A 127 14.10 35.17 -11.88
CA ASP A 127 12.70 35.00 -12.23
C ASP A 127 12.16 33.70 -11.63
N ALA A 128 11.34 33.82 -10.59
CA ALA A 128 10.82 32.72 -9.79
C ALA A 128 9.76 31.89 -10.53
N HIS A 129 9.62 32.05 -11.85
CA HIS A 129 8.56 31.40 -12.60
C HIS A 129 8.92 31.03 -14.04
N ALA A 130 10.18 30.68 -14.30
CA ALA A 130 10.53 29.99 -15.54
C ALA A 130 9.93 28.57 -15.53
N HIS A 131 8.69 28.48 -16.00
CA HIS A 131 7.94 27.25 -16.22
C HIS A 131 8.84 26.25 -16.98
N ILE A 132 9.37 25.26 -16.26
CA ILE A 132 10.11 24.14 -16.88
C ILE A 132 9.08 23.34 -17.65
N ARG A 133 8.86 23.74 -18.92
CA ARG A 133 7.99 23.04 -19.85
C ARG A 133 8.69 21.73 -20.22
N LEU A 134 8.54 20.72 -19.38
CA LEU A 134 8.88 19.34 -19.73
C LEU A 134 7.87 18.90 -20.78
N GLN A 135 8.16 19.19 -22.04
CA GLN A 135 7.45 18.61 -23.18
C GLN A 135 7.65 17.08 -23.11
N LEU A 136 6.70 16.40 -22.49
CA LEU A 136 6.48 15.00 -22.75
C LEU A 136 6.01 14.91 -24.21
N CYS A 137 6.70 14.10 -25.00
CA CYS A 137 6.31 13.79 -26.37
C CYS A 137 4.84 13.37 -26.38
N GLN A 138 4.00 14.09 -27.11
CA GLN A 138 2.70 13.58 -27.52
C GLN A 138 2.90 12.72 -28.78
N PRO A 139 2.29 11.53 -28.88
CA PRO A 139 2.27 10.80 -30.14
C PRO A 139 1.41 11.56 -31.16
N GLN A 140 1.86 11.53 -32.42
CA GLN A 140 1.13 12.08 -33.57
C GLN A 140 -0.11 11.24 -33.90
#